data_AF-A0A5C7IZP7-F1
#
_entry.id   AF-A0A5C7IZP7-F1
#
_cell.length_a   1.000
_cell.length_b   1.000
_cell.length_c   1.000
_cell.angle_alpha   90.00
_cell.angle_beta   90.00
_cell.angle_gamma   90.00
#
_symmetry.space_group_name_H-M   'P 1'
#
loop_
_entity.id
_entity.type
_entity.pdbx_description
1 polymer ?
#
loop_
_entity_poly.entity_id
_entity_poly.type
_entity_poly.pdbx_seq_one_letter_code
_entity_poly.pdbx_strand_id
1 'polypeptide(L)'
;MASLNVYSALVVLFFTRAAAMATKENDQIIKDNNCENKMGLPCVLEAFTSIFKTGTISSKCCGELVGFGKVCHTTLVKRTLENPLFKDLSPARIIVKSIQTWNICLALIDSPSPSA
;
A
#
# COMPACT_ATOMS: atom_id res chain seq x y z
N MET A 1 4.95 44.86 -13.28
CA MET A 1 5.48 43.62 -13.93
C MET A 1 6.35 42.77 -13.01
N ALA A 2 7.06 43.33 -12.01
CA ALA A 2 7.88 42.52 -11.08
C ALA A 2 7.07 41.65 -10.10
N SER A 3 5.90 42.11 -9.64
CA SER A 3 5.07 41.40 -8.65
C SER A 3 4.40 40.13 -9.17
N LEU A 4 3.93 40.12 -10.42
CA LEU A 4 3.33 38.92 -11.04
C LEU A 4 4.35 37.77 -11.15
N ASN A 5 5.60 38.10 -11.43
CA ASN A 5 6.68 37.13 -11.57
C ASN A 5 7.05 36.49 -10.23
N VAL A 6 7.03 37.27 -9.14
CA VAL A 6 7.25 36.78 -7.78
C VAL A 6 6.10 35.87 -7.33
N TYR A 7 4.85 36.25 -7.58
CA TYR A 7 3.70 35.40 -7.28
C TYR A 7 3.74 34.09 -8.07
N SER A 8 4.03 34.16 -9.37
CA SER A 8 4.17 32.99 -10.23
C SER A 8 5.29 32.06 -9.76
N ALA A 9 6.45 32.60 -9.35
CA ALA A 9 7.55 31.81 -8.80
C ALA A 9 7.19 31.14 -7.46
N LEU A 10 6.50 31.86 -6.57
CA LEU A 10 6.04 31.30 -5.29
C LEU A 10 5.03 30.16 -5.50
N VAL A 11 4.07 30.34 -6.40
CA VAL A 11 3.08 29.31 -6.74
C VAL A 11 3.76 28.04 -7.26
N VAL A 12 4.73 28.17 -8.19
CA VAL A 12 5.53 27.03 -8.68
C VAL A 12 6.32 26.35 -7.55
N LEU A 13 6.91 27.12 -6.64
CA LEU A 13 7.62 26.57 -5.47
C LEU A 13 6.69 25.83 -4.50
N PHE A 14 5.46 26.31 -4.30
CA PHE A 14 4.47 25.63 -3.47
C PHE A 14 4.00 24.31 -4.12
N PHE A 15 3.71 24.31 -5.42
CA PHE A 15 3.30 23.10 -6.13
C PHE A 15 4.39 22.03 -6.19
N THR A 16 5.65 22.43 -6.43
CA THR A 16 6.78 21.48 -6.45
C THR A 16 7.04 20.86 -5.09
N ARG A 17 6.95 21.63 -4.00
CA ARG A 17 7.05 21.10 -2.63
C ARG A 17 5.90 20.16 -2.29
N ALA A 18 4.67 20.49 -2.68
CA ALA A 18 3.50 19.63 -2.45
C ALA A 18 3.64 18.27 -3.15
N ALA A 19 4.10 18.25 -4.40
CA ALA A 19 4.36 17.01 -5.14
C ALA A 19 5.48 16.17 -4.50
N ALA A 20 6.55 16.81 -4.01
CA ALA A 20 7.64 16.13 -3.29
C ALA A 20 7.21 15.57 -1.92
N MET A 21 6.22 16.18 -1.25
CA MET A 21 5.70 15.68 0.02
C MET A 21 4.83 14.42 -0.15
N ALA A 22 4.10 14.30 -1.27
CA ALA A 22 3.21 13.17 -1.52
C ALA A 22 3.96 11.82 -1.59
N THR A 23 5.16 11.80 -2.19
CA THR A 23 6.00 10.58 -2.24
C THR A 23 6.71 10.29 -0.92
N LYS A 24 6.93 11.31 -0.07
CA LYS A 24 7.55 11.15 1.25
C LYS A 24 6.57 10.63 2.31
N GLU A 25 5.27 10.89 2.16
CA GLU A 25 4.25 10.53 3.15
C GLU A 25 4.22 9.01 3.41
N ASN A 26 4.15 8.20 2.34
CA ASN A 26 4.09 6.74 2.48
C ASN A 26 5.39 6.17 3.08
N ASP A 27 6.55 6.67 2.68
CA ASP A 27 7.85 6.25 3.25
C ASP A 27 7.95 6.57 4.75
N GLN A 28 7.44 7.73 5.17
CA GLN A 28 7.38 8.11 6.58
C GLN A 28 6.43 7.20 7.37
N ILE A 29 5.24 6.91 6.83
CA ILE A 29 4.27 6.00 7.48
C ILE A 29 4.86 4.59 7.62
N ILE A 30 5.55 4.08 6.60
CA ILE A 30 6.22 2.77 6.64
C ILE A 30 7.22 2.70 7.79
N LYS A 31 8.05 3.74 7.92
CA LYS A 31 9.05 3.86 8.98
C LYS A 31 8.40 3.95 10.37
N ASP A 32 7.42 4.83 10.54
CA ASP A 32 6.81 5.11 11.85
C ASP A 32 5.99 3.93 12.39
N ASN A 33 5.52 3.05 11.50
CA ASN A 33 4.73 1.87 11.88
C ASN A 33 5.56 0.58 11.93
N ASN A 34 6.88 0.66 11.72
CA ASN A 34 7.77 -0.50 11.63
C ASN A 34 7.19 -1.58 10.70
N CYS A 35 6.82 -1.18 9.48
CA CYS A 35 6.21 -2.07 8.50
C CYS A 35 7.18 -3.10 7.91
N GLU A 36 8.44 -3.07 8.31
CA GLU A 36 9.46 -4.03 7.92
C GLU A 36 9.44 -5.23 8.87
N ASN A 37 9.66 -6.44 8.35
CA ASN A 37 9.97 -7.67 9.10
C ASN A 37 8.84 -8.40 9.86
N LYS A 38 7.57 -8.29 9.46
CA LYS A 38 6.46 -9.03 10.11
C LYS A 38 5.87 -10.20 9.30
N MET A 39 6.25 -10.34 8.02
CA MET A 39 5.70 -11.35 7.12
C MET A 39 6.83 -12.13 6.46
N GLY A 40 6.70 -13.45 6.39
CA GLY A 40 7.64 -14.32 5.70
C GLY A 40 7.62 -14.09 4.19
N LEU A 41 8.78 -14.20 3.54
CA LEU A 41 8.91 -14.00 2.10
C LEU A 41 7.89 -14.80 1.26
N PRO A 42 7.55 -16.08 1.57
CA PRO A 42 6.52 -16.81 0.84
C PRO A 42 5.17 -16.09 0.87
N CYS A 43 4.75 -15.62 2.04
CA CYS A 43 3.48 -14.94 2.21
C CYS A 43 3.49 -13.53 1.61
N VAL A 44 4.63 -12.82 1.65
CA VAL A 44 4.80 -11.55 0.92
C VAL A 44 4.56 -11.75 -0.58
N LEU A 45 5.16 -12.78 -1.19
CA LEU A 45 5.01 -13.06 -2.62
C LEU A 45 3.57 -13.46 -2.99
N GLU A 46 2.91 -14.22 -2.13
CA GLU A 46 1.53 -14.63 -2.32
C GLU A 46 0.56 -13.46 -2.24
N ALA A 47 0.67 -12.62 -1.19
CA ALA A 47 -0.11 -11.40 -1.04
C ALA A 47 0.10 -10.45 -2.23
N PHE A 48 1.36 -10.25 -2.64
CA PHE A 48 1.69 -9.47 -3.82
C PHE A 48 1.01 -10.02 -5.08
N THR A 49 1.05 -11.33 -5.28
CA THR A 49 0.43 -11.99 -6.45
C THR A 49 -1.09 -11.87 -6.43
N SER A 50 -1.73 -11.97 -5.26
CA SER A 50 -3.17 -11.77 -5.09
C SER A 50 -3.61 -10.35 -5.49
N ILE A 51 -2.81 -9.35 -5.12
CA ILE A 51 -3.13 -7.92 -5.30
C ILE A 51 -2.77 -7.42 -6.70
N PHE A 52 -1.54 -7.68 -7.17
CA PHE A 52 -0.99 -7.09 -8.39
C PHE A 52 -1.15 -7.95 -9.63
N LYS A 53 -1.54 -9.22 -9.47
CA LYS A 53 -1.76 -10.18 -10.56
C LYS A 53 -3.12 -10.87 -10.39
N THR A 54 -3.25 -12.06 -10.95
CA THR A 54 -4.43 -12.93 -10.87
C THR A 54 -4.20 -14.09 -9.88
N GLY A 55 -3.96 -13.77 -8.61
CA GLY A 55 -3.77 -14.77 -7.54
C GLY A 55 -4.85 -14.74 -6.47
N THR A 56 -4.78 -15.72 -5.58
CA THR A 56 -5.53 -15.78 -4.32
C THR A 56 -4.55 -15.75 -3.13
N ILE A 57 -5.08 -15.60 -1.92
CA ILE A 57 -4.32 -15.69 -0.68
C ILE A 57 -4.85 -16.85 0.16
N SER A 58 -3.94 -17.61 0.76
CA SER A 58 -4.20 -18.77 1.60
C SER A 58 -4.50 -18.35 3.04
N SER A 59 -5.22 -19.21 3.75
CA SER A 59 -5.47 -19.02 5.19
C SER A 59 -4.18 -18.89 6.01
N LYS A 60 -3.14 -19.66 5.64
CA LYS A 60 -1.81 -19.57 6.27
C LYS A 60 -1.24 -18.16 6.16
N CYS A 61 -1.22 -17.59 4.95
CA CYS A 61 -0.66 -16.26 4.74
C CYS A 61 -1.58 -15.14 5.22
N CYS A 62 -2.87 -15.41 5.42
CA CYS A 62 -3.78 -14.45 6.02
C CYS A 62 -3.45 -14.15 7.49
N GLY A 63 -3.00 -15.12 8.29
CA GLY A 63 -2.55 -14.86 9.66
C GLY A 63 -1.38 -13.89 9.70
N GLU A 64 -0.39 -14.10 8.83
CA GLU A 64 0.76 -13.20 8.71
C GLU A 64 0.35 -11.83 8.15
N LEU A 65 -0.55 -11.76 7.15
CA LEU A 65 -1.01 -10.49 6.59
C LEU A 65 -1.80 -9.66 7.62
N VAL A 66 -2.64 -10.29 8.44
CA VAL A 66 -3.39 -9.59 9.49
C VAL A 66 -2.43 -9.12 10.58
N GLY A 67 -1.47 -9.95 11.00
CA GLY A 67 -0.41 -9.57 11.95
C GLY A 67 0.53 -8.49 11.41
N PHE A 68 0.74 -8.45 10.09
CA PHE A 68 1.46 -7.39 9.39
C PHE A 68 0.81 -6.02 9.60
N GLY A 69 -0.53 -6.01 9.68
CA GLY A 69 -1.33 -4.86 10.06
C GLY A 69 -1.84 -4.03 8.88
N LYS A 70 -3.05 -3.50 9.05
CA LYS A 70 -3.79 -2.81 7.99
C LYS A 70 -3.08 -1.57 7.46
N VAL A 71 -2.46 -0.81 8.36
CA VAL A 71 -1.71 0.42 8.04
C VAL A 71 -0.56 0.08 7.11
N CYS A 72 0.25 -0.93 7.48
CA CYS A 72 1.39 -1.36 6.68
C CYS A 72 0.96 -1.95 5.34
N HIS A 73 -0.04 -2.83 5.32
CA HIS A 73 -0.60 -3.40 4.08
C HIS A 73 -1.05 -2.30 3.11
N THR A 74 -1.87 -1.37 3.57
CA THR A 74 -2.43 -0.30 2.72
C THR A 74 -1.32 0.64 2.23
N THR A 75 -0.40 1.01 3.11
CA THR A 75 0.67 1.98 2.79
C THR A 75 1.66 1.39 1.80
N LEU A 76 2.08 0.13 1.98
CA LEU A 76 3.01 -0.51 1.05
C LEU A 76 2.40 -0.75 -0.33
N VAL A 77 1.11 -1.06 -0.43
CA VAL A 77 0.43 -1.15 -1.74
C VAL A 77 0.43 0.20 -2.44
N LYS A 78 0.11 1.30 -1.74
CA LYS A 78 0.19 2.66 -2.30
C LYS A 78 1.62 3.00 -2.72
N ARG A 79 2.60 2.74 -1.86
CA ARG A 79 4.02 2.97 -2.13
C ARG A 79 4.53 2.17 -3.33
N THR A 80 4.02 0.95 -3.52
CA THR A 80 4.34 0.11 -4.68
C THR A 80 3.79 0.72 -5.97
N LEU A 81 2.57 1.26 -5.95
CA LEU A 81 1.96 1.93 -7.11
C LEU A 81 2.68 3.22 -7.52
N GLU A 82 3.42 3.85 -6.63
CA GLU A 82 4.28 5.00 -6.97
C GLU A 82 5.52 4.60 -7.77
N ASN A 83 5.92 3.33 -7.73
CA ASN A 83 7.08 2.85 -8.49
C ASN A 83 6.72 2.82 -10.00
N PRO A 84 7.52 3.48 -10.87
CA PRO A 84 7.27 3.54 -12.31
C PRO A 84 7.13 2.19 -13.00
N LEU A 85 7.65 1.10 -12.41
CA LEU A 85 7.47 -0.27 -12.90
C LEU A 85 6.01 -0.73 -12.94
N PHE A 86 5.12 -0.08 -12.17
CA PHE A 86 3.69 -0.42 -12.09
C PHE A 86 2.78 0.62 -12.77
N LYS A 87 3.35 1.56 -13.53
CA LYS A 87 2.62 2.68 -14.16
C LYS A 87 1.47 2.26 -15.09
N ASP A 88 1.58 1.08 -15.68
CA ASP A 88 0.61 0.55 -16.65
C ASP A 88 -0.54 -0.21 -15.96
N LEU A 89 -0.46 -0.42 -14.63
CA LEU A 89 -1.54 -0.98 -13.84
C LEU A 89 -2.55 0.10 -13.48
N SER A 90 -3.83 -0.25 -13.47
CA SER A 90 -4.88 0.64 -12.95
C SER A 90 -4.78 0.75 -11.42
N PRO A 91 -4.42 1.92 -10.86
CA PRO A 91 -4.28 2.07 -9.40
C PRO A 91 -5.59 1.76 -8.68
N ALA A 92 -6.72 2.24 -9.21
CA ALA A 92 -8.04 1.97 -8.65
C ALA A 92 -8.35 0.46 -8.56
N ARG A 93 -8.04 -0.31 -9.62
CA ARG A 93 -8.24 -1.77 -9.62
C ARG A 93 -7.35 -2.47 -8.59
N ILE A 94 -6.10 -2.05 -8.45
CA ILE A 94 -5.16 -2.60 -7.47
C ILE A 94 -5.60 -2.30 -6.05
N ILE A 95 -6.06 -1.07 -5.78
CA ILE A 95 -6.59 -0.70 -4.45
C ILE A 95 -7.83 -1.52 -4.10
N VAL A 96 -8.77 -1.74 -5.04
CA VAL A 96 -9.93 -2.60 -4.82
C VAL A 96 -9.49 -4.03 -4.49
N LYS A 97 -8.55 -4.60 -5.25
CA LYS A 97 -7.99 -5.94 -4.97
C LYS A 97 -7.31 -6.00 -3.60
N SER A 98 -6.54 -4.98 -3.23
CA SER A 98 -5.89 -4.87 -1.92
C SER A 98 -6.88 -4.89 -0.76
N ILE A 99 -8.00 -4.16 -0.89
CA ILE A 99 -9.09 -4.16 0.10
C ILE A 99 -9.76 -5.54 0.17
N GLN A 100 -10.02 -6.16 -0.98
CA GLN A 100 -10.61 -7.49 -1.04
C GLN A 100 -9.73 -8.55 -0.37
N THR A 101 -8.43 -8.58 -0.69
CA THR A 101 -7.45 -9.49 -0.06
C THR A 101 -7.42 -9.32 1.46
N TRP A 102 -7.42 -8.07 1.95
CA TRP A 102 -7.47 -7.79 3.40
C TRP A 102 -8.74 -8.33 4.05
N ASN A 103 -9.91 -8.05 3.45
CA ASN A 103 -11.21 -8.47 4.00
C ASN A 103 -11.37 -10.00 3.99
N ILE A 104 -10.88 -10.68 2.94
CA ILE A 104 -10.83 -12.15 2.89
C ILE A 104 -10.02 -12.68 4.07
N CYS A 105 -8.86 -12.10 4.34
CA CYS A 105 -8.02 -12.55 5.44
C CYS A 105 -8.62 -12.27 6.82
N LEU A 106 -9.26 -11.13 7.03
CA LEU A 106 -10.01 -10.88 8.28
C LEU A 106 -11.09 -11.94 8.49
N ALA A 107 -11.92 -12.20 7.47
CA ALA A 107 -13.01 -13.17 7.57
C ALA A 107 -12.50 -14.61 7.86
N LEU A 108 -11.33 -14.98 7.33
CA LEU A 108 -10.73 -16.29 7.59
C LEU A 108 -10.18 -16.45 9.01
N ILE A 109 -9.69 -15.36 9.62
CA ILE A 109 -9.20 -15.38 11.02
C ILE A 109 -10.36 -15.33 12.02
N ASP A 110 -11.44 -14.61 11.68
CA ASP A 110 -12.64 -14.50 12.52
C ASP A 110 -13.53 -15.75 12.45
N SER A 111 -13.32 -16.62 11.45
CA SER A 111 -14.07 -17.87 11.34
C SER A 111 -13.70 -18.79 12.50
N PRO A 112 -14.67 -19.26 13.30
CA PRO A 112 -14.40 -20.28 14.31
C PRO A 112 -13.78 -21.49 13.63
N SER A 113 -12.66 -21.98 14.19
CA SER A 113 -12.08 -23.25 13.73
C SER A 113 -13.18 -24.30 13.76
N PRO A 114 -13.33 -25.14 12.71
CA PRO A 114 -14.18 -26.32 12.83
C PRO A 114 -13.70 -27.08 14.05
N SER A 115 -14.57 -27.24 15.05
CA SER A 115 -14.25 -28.06 16.21
C SER A 115 -13.91 -29.45 15.68
N ALA A 116 -12.71 -29.94 16.02
CA ALA A 116 -12.24 -31.27 15.64
C ALA A 116 -13.06 -32.37 16.31
#